data_AF-A0A258LSU6-F1
#
_entry.id   AF-A0A258LSU6-F1
#
_cell.length_a   1.000
_cell.length_b   1.000
_cell.length_c   1.000
_cell.angle_alpha   90.00
_cell.angle_beta   90.00
_cell.angle_gamma   90.00
#
_symmetry.space_group_name_H-M   'P 1'
#
loop_
_entity.id
_entity.type
_entity.pdbx_description
1 polymer ?
#
loop_
_entity_poly.entity_id
_entity_poly.type
_entity_poly.pdbx_seq_one_letter_code
_entity_poly.pdbx_strand_id
1 'polypeptide(L)'
;MIHFRVSQWAAIASVLIVLLIGATAALAVIGFNRVKIGGDNYNNIIAGKDLVADILPPPMFAVEALLEAHLAAGHPDNAARYFSDFQRLQKDFDNRRKFWNASGLPSDLAAKVDGIVTNTVDFWKIGNERFFPALLARDTAKAQAALNEMDAAFEIHRKAVEETVLLANSFASNNEKISFAIIKETSTILIAAAGLLLIAIAACCAGMILGLTRPLGRSVEILSQLTSNKLDVDIPAKNRRDEIGDLARGLEAFRLALTDTNRMRSEQEQMQLRNAARILQERADIAEQFEQSMGKLAEQFVATFSEVQMAAQSLAAAAEETTRQAQTVSAAAMESTSNVQTIASATEEMAASVQEICGKVSHSSDMSTQAARYATETDANIQNLMVSAKG
;
A
#
# COMPACT_ATOMS: atom_id res chain seq x y z
N MET A 1 -5.67 6.06 -29.06
CA MET A 1 -5.53 4.70 -28.51
C MET A 1 -6.27 4.66 -27.19
N ILE A 2 -7.27 3.79 -27.06
CA ILE A 2 -8.01 3.60 -25.81
C ILE A 2 -7.06 2.89 -24.84
N HIS A 3 -6.67 3.56 -23.76
CA HIS A 3 -5.77 2.98 -22.76
C HIS A 3 -6.61 2.19 -21.75
N PHE A 4 -6.58 0.87 -21.88
CA PHE A 4 -7.25 -0.01 -20.93
C PHE A 4 -6.47 -0.06 -19.62
N ARG A 5 -7.18 0.18 -18.53
CA ARG A 5 -6.71 -0.07 -17.17
C ARG A 5 -6.42 -1.55 -16.98
N VAL A 6 -5.47 -1.90 -16.11
CA VAL A 6 -5.10 -3.32 -15.96
C VAL A 6 -6.25 -4.12 -15.37
N SER A 7 -7.07 -3.49 -14.53
CA SER A 7 -8.33 -4.02 -14.00
C SER A 7 -9.36 -4.34 -15.11
N GLN A 8 -9.47 -3.49 -16.13
CA GLN A 8 -10.38 -3.71 -17.26
C GLN A 8 -9.90 -4.87 -18.16
N TRP A 9 -8.60 -4.97 -18.39
CA TRP A 9 -8.01 -6.10 -19.13
C TRP A 9 -8.28 -7.44 -18.45
N ALA A 10 -8.07 -7.51 -17.14
CA ALA A 10 -8.34 -8.71 -16.34
C ALA A 10 -9.82 -9.12 -16.39
N ALA A 11 -10.74 -8.15 -16.30
CA ALA A 11 -12.17 -8.40 -16.40
C ALA A 11 -12.58 -8.93 -17.79
N ILE A 12 -12.09 -8.29 -18.86
CA ILE A 12 -12.37 -8.73 -20.24
C ILE A 12 -11.82 -10.14 -20.49
N ALA A 13 -10.59 -10.41 -20.07
CA ALA A 13 -9.98 -11.73 -20.23
C ALA A 13 -10.76 -12.81 -19.48
N SER A 14 -11.23 -12.50 -18.26
CA SER A 14 -12.01 -13.42 -17.44
C SER A 14 -13.37 -13.73 -18.07
N VAL A 15 -14.07 -12.72 -18.61
CA VAL A 15 -15.33 -12.92 -19.34
C VAL A 15 -15.11 -13.77 -20.60
N LEU A 16 -14.05 -13.52 -21.37
CA LEU A 16 -13.71 -14.31 -22.55
C LEU A 16 -13.41 -15.77 -22.20
N ILE A 17 -12.69 -16.03 -21.10
CA ILE A 17 -12.42 -17.40 -20.63
C ILE A 17 -13.72 -18.10 -20.24
N VAL A 18 -14.62 -17.44 -19.51
CA VAL A 18 -15.92 -18.02 -19.12
C VAL A 18 -16.77 -18.36 -20.36
N LEU A 19 -16.82 -17.47 -21.34
CA LEU A 19 -17.50 -17.73 -22.61
C LEU A 19 -16.89 -18.92 -23.35
N LEU A 20 -15.56 -19.03 -23.36
CA LEU A 20 -14.86 -20.13 -24.03
C LEU A 20 -15.09 -21.48 -23.32
N ILE A 21 -15.14 -21.49 -21.98
CA ILE A 21 -15.52 -22.66 -21.18
C ILE A 21 -16.95 -23.09 -21.54
N GLY A 22 -17.89 -22.14 -21.57
CA GLY A 22 -19.28 -22.42 -21.93
C GLY A 22 -19.43 -23.00 -23.33
N ALA A 23 -18.73 -22.44 -24.32
CA ALA A 23 -18.71 -22.95 -25.69
C ALA A 23 -18.12 -24.37 -25.78
N THR A 24 -17.03 -24.64 -25.05
CA THR A 24 -16.39 -25.96 -25.02
C THR A 24 -17.31 -27.01 -24.36
N ALA A 25 -17.97 -26.65 -23.27
CA ALA A 25 -18.94 -27.51 -22.59
C ALA A 25 -20.16 -27.81 -23.49
N ALA A 26 -20.68 -26.80 -24.21
CA ALA A 26 -21.79 -27.00 -25.14
C ALA A 26 -21.42 -27.96 -26.28
N LEU A 27 -20.23 -27.81 -26.87
CA LEU A 27 -19.72 -28.74 -27.89
C LEU A 27 -19.57 -30.16 -27.35
N ALA A 28 -19.11 -30.31 -26.10
CA ALA A 28 -18.97 -31.61 -25.47
C ALA A 28 -20.32 -32.31 -25.28
N VAL A 29 -21.34 -31.58 -24.83
CA VAL A 29 -22.71 -32.10 -24.67
C VAL A 29 -23.32 -32.50 -26.02
N ILE A 30 -23.15 -31.68 -27.06
CA ILE A 30 -23.63 -31.99 -28.41
C ILE A 30 -22.96 -33.25 -28.95
N GLY A 31 -21.64 -33.34 -28.81
CA GLY A 31 -20.87 -34.50 -29.22
C GLY A 31 -21.29 -35.79 -28.50
N PHE A 32 -21.43 -35.71 -27.18
CA PHE A 32 -21.84 -36.84 -26.34
C PHE A 32 -23.25 -37.35 -26.70
N ASN A 33 -24.21 -36.45 -26.93
CA ASN A 33 -25.58 -36.84 -27.27
C ASN A 33 -25.70 -37.56 -28.62
N ARG A 34 -24.79 -37.30 -29.57
CA ARG A 34 -24.78 -37.98 -30.88
C ARG A 34 -24.17 -39.39 -30.84
N VAL A 35 -23.34 -39.68 -29.85
CA VAL A 35 -22.50 -40.90 -29.78
C VAL A 35 -22.91 -41.84 -28.64
N LYS A 36 -23.69 -41.36 -27.66
CA LYS A 36 -24.13 -42.16 -26.52
C LYS A 36 -24.84 -43.45 -26.96
N ILE A 37 -24.70 -44.49 -26.13
CA ILE A 37 -25.47 -45.73 -26.23
C ILE A 37 -26.97 -45.38 -26.21
N GLY A 38 -27.70 -45.84 -27.22
CA GLY A 38 -29.11 -45.50 -27.45
C GLY A 38 -29.37 -44.25 -28.31
N GLY A 39 -28.34 -43.58 -28.83
CA GLY A 39 -28.48 -42.54 -29.84
C GLY A 39 -28.78 -43.11 -31.24
N ASP A 40 -29.27 -42.26 -32.15
CA ASP A 40 -29.75 -42.67 -33.49
C ASP A 40 -28.72 -43.50 -34.27
N ASN A 41 -27.44 -43.13 -34.23
CA ASN A 41 -26.37 -43.86 -34.91
C ASN A 41 -26.13 -45.26 -34.32
N TYR A 42 -26.19 -45.39 -32.98
CA TYR A 42 -26.03 -46.67 -32.30
C TYR A 42 -27.20 -47.61 -32.63
N ASN A 43 -28.43 -47.08 -32.62
CA ASN A 43 -29.63 -47.84 -32.95
C ASN A 43 -29.60 -48.34 -34.40
N ASN A 44 -29.10 -47.52 -35.34
CA ASN A 44 -28.95 -47.94 -36.73
C ASN A 44 -27.88 -49.03 -36.93
N ILE A 45 -26.76 -48.98 -36.19
CA ILE A 45 -25.73 -50.03 -36.23
C ILE A 45 -26.30 -51.34 -35.67
N ILE A 46 -27.04 -51.29 -34.56
CA ILE A 46 -27.70 -52.47 -33.98
C ILE A 46 -28.75 -53.02 -34.96
N ALA A 47 -29.62 -52.19 -35.52
CA ALA A 47 -30.66 -52.67 -36.44
C ALA A 47 -30.08 -53.45 -37.64
N GLY A 48 -28.96 -52.98 -38.21
CA GLY A 48 -28.26 -53.70 -39.28
C GLY A 48 -27.63 -55.02 -38.81
N LYS A 49 -26.99 -55.03 -37.63
CA LYS A 49 -26.38 -56.24 -37.04
C LYS A 49 -27.43 -57.27 -36.63
N ASP A 50 -28.52 -56.83 -36.01
CA ASP A 50 -29.66 -57.66 -35.62
C ASP A 50 -30.37 -58.21 -36.85
N LEU A 51 -30.56 -57.42 -37.92
CA LEU A 51 -31.15 -57.90 -39.17
C LEU A 51 -30.34 -59.04 -39.79
N VAL A 52 -29.01 -58.89 -39.87
CA VAL A 52 -28.12 -59.95 -40.35
C VAL A 52 -28.17 -61.15 -39.38
N ALA A 53 -28.18 -60.90 -38.07
CA ALA A 53 -28.27 -61.90 -37.02
C ALA A 53 -29.67 -62.47 -36.81
N ASP A 54 -30.68 -62.13 -37.63
CA ASP A 54 -32.01 -62.76 -37.69
C ASP A 54 -32.32 -63.37 -39.05
N ILE A 55 -31.50 -63.07 -40.04
CA ILE A 55 -31.48 -63.75 -41.33
C ILE A 55 -30.55 -64.98 -41.28
N LEU A 56 -29.48 -64.93 -40.47
CA LEU A 56 -28.49 -66.00 -40.32
C LEU A 56 -28.70 -66.97 -39.13
N PRO A 57 -29.68 -66.77 -38.24
CA PRO A 57 -30.56 -67.79 -37.67
C PRO A 57 -31.94 -67.71 -38.36
N PRO A 58 -32.78 -68.76 -38.34
CA PRO A 58 -33.60 -69.10 -39.52
C PRO A 58 -35.04 -68.56 -39.62
N PRO A 59 -35.60 -67.63 -38.82
CA PRO A 59 -37.03 -67.34 -39.01
C PRO A 59 -37.34 -66.67 -40.36
N MET A 60 -36.42 -65.88 -40.95
CA MET A 60 -36.64 -65.23 -42.26
C MET A 60 -35.99 -65.96 -43.44
N PHE A 61 -35.33 -67.09 -43.22
CA PHE A 61 -34.74 -67.90 -44.28
C PHE A 61 -35.41 -69.27 -44.32
N ALA A 62 -36.19 -69.53 -45.37
CA ALA A 62 -37.06 -70.72 -45.46
C ALA A 62 -36.31 -72.06 -45.67
N VAL A 63 -34.99 -72.10 -45.42
CA VAL A 63 -34.14 -73.27 -45.67
C VAL A 63 -34.53 -74.47 -44.79
N GLU A 64 -34.89 -74.22 -43.53
CA GLU A 64 -35.35 -75.27 -42.62
C GLU A 64 -36.71 -75.83 -43.07
N ALA A 65 -37.60 -74.97 -43.56
CA ALA A 65 -38.89 -75.40 -44.11
C ALA A 65 -38.72 -76.21 -45.40
N LEU A 66 -37.75 -75.87 -46.24
CA LEU A 66 -37.42 -76.66 -47.43
C LEU A 66 -36.82 -78.02 -47.04
N LEU A 67 -35.95 -78.05 -46.02
CA LEU A 67 -35.40 -79.30 -45.49
C LEU A 67 -36.51 -80.23 -44.98
N GLU A 68 -37.49 -79.72 -44.24
CA GLU A 68 -38.64 -80.52 -43.78
C GLU A 68 -39.46 -81.09 -44.95
N ALA A 69 -39.60 -80.34 -46.04
CA ALA A 69 -40.28 -80.83 -47.24
C ALA A 69 -39.50 -82.00 -47.90
N HIS A 70 -38.17 -81.87 -48.05
CA HIS A 70 -37.34 -82.95 -48.59
C HIS A 70 -37.30 -84.19 -47.68
N LEU A 71 -37.23 -84.00 -46.36
CA LEU A 71 -37.30 -85.10 -45.40
C LEU A 71 -38.64 -85.82 -45.45
N ALA A 72 -39.75 -85.08 -45.61
CA ALA A 72 -41.08 -85.66 -45.76
C ALA A 72 -41.18 -86.52 -47.04
N ALA A 73 -40.58 -86.08 -48.14
CA ALA A 73 -40.55 -86.86 -49.39
C ALA A 73 -39.80 -88.19 -49.24
N GLY A 74 -38.72 -88.21 -48.44
CA GLY A 74 -37.95 -89.43 -48.13
C GLY A 74 -38.63 -90.33 -47.08
N HIS A 75 -39.52 -89.80 -46.26
CA HIS A 75 -40.19 -90.51 -45.16
C HIS A 75 -41.72 -90.26 -45.14
N PRO A 76 -42.48 -90.77 -46.14
CA PRO A 76 -43.91 -90.45 -46.29
C PRO A 76 -44.78 -90.88 -45.10
N ASP A 77 -44.39 -91.92 -44.37
CA ASP A 77 -45.13 -92.39 -43.18
C ASP A 77 -45.17 -91.35 -42.05
N ASN A 78 -44.23 -90.40 -42.04
CA ASN A 78 -44.15 -89.31 -41.07
C ASN A 78 -44.61 -87.96 -41.64
N ALA A 79 -45.22 -87.93 -42.83
CA ALA A 79 -45.58 -86.69 -43.53
C ALA A 79 -46.43 -85.71 -42.69
N ALA A 80 -47.31 -86.22 -41.83
CA ALA A 80 -48.15 -85.38 -40.96
C ALA A 80 -47.32 -84.59 -39.92
N ARG A 81 -46.26 -85.19 -39.37
CA ARG A 81 -45.35 -84.50 -38.45
C ARG A 81 -44.59 -83.40 -39.18
N TYR A 82 -43.99 -83.75 -40.31
CA TYR A 82 -43.26 -82.78 -41.14
C TYR A 82 -44.14 -81.63 -41.60
N PHE A 83 -45.41 -81.89 -41.90
CA PHE A 83 -46.35 -80.83 -42.24
C PHE A 83 -46.61 -79.88 -41.07
N SER A 84 -46.76 -80.41 -39.84
CA SER A 84 -46.91 -79.58 -38.65
C SER A 84 -45.67 -78.74 -38.36
N ASP A 85 -44.47 -79.30 -38.54
CA ASP A 85 -43.21 -78.58 -38.37
C ASP A 85 -43.07 -77.47 -39.44
N PHE A 86 -43.43 -77.74 -40.70
CA PHE A 86 -43.48 -76.76 -41.77
C PHE A 86 -44.43 -75.59 -41.47
N GLN A 87 -45.63 -75.86 -40.96
CA GLN A 87 -46.59 -74.83 -40.56
C GLN A 87 -46.10 -73.99 -39.38
N ARG A 88 -45.39 -74.60 -38.43
CA ARG A 88 -44.73 -73.86 -37.33
C ARG A 88 -43.70 -72.89 -37.88
N LEU A 89 -42.82 -73.35 -38.78
CA LEU A 89 -41.79 -72.52 -39.40
C LEU A 89 -42.39 -71.36 -40.21
N GLN A 90 -43.50 -71.58 -40.91
CA GLN A 90 -44.23 -70.50 -41.58
C GLN A 90 -44.72 -69.43 -40.59
N LYS A 91 -45.25 -69.85 -39.44
CA LYS A 91 -45.73 -68.92 -38.40
C LYS A 91 -44.58 -68.11 -37.82
N ASP A 92 -43.42 -68.72 -37.61
CA ASP A 92 -42.23 -68.03 -37.10
C ASP A 92 -41.71 -67.00 -38.12
N PHE A 93 -41.72 -67.35 -39.42
CA PHE A 93 -41.46 -66.41 -40.52
C PHE A 93 -42.42 -65.22 -40.50
N ASP A 94 -43.73 -65.47 -40.37
CA ASP A 94 -44.75 -64.43 -40.32
C ASP A 94 -44.60 -63.50 -39.11
N ASN A 95 -44.22 -64.05 -37.95
CA ASN A 95 -43.94 -63.26 -36.76
C ASN A 95 -42.74 -62.34 -36.97
N ARG A 96 -41.66 -62.84 -37.56
CA ARG A 96 -40.45 -62.03 -37.81
C ARG A 96 -40.69 -60.97 -38.89
N ARG A 97 -41.46 -61.28 -39.92
CA ARG A 97 -41.96 -60.29 -40.89
C ARG A 97 -42.66 -59.13 -40.21
N LYS A 98 -43.61 -59.40 -39.29
CA LYS A 98 -44.35 -58.36 -38.56
C LYS A 98 -43.43 -57.50 -37.69
N PHE A 99 -42.44 -58.11 -37.05
CA PHE A 99 -41.44 -57.39 -36.27
C PHE A 99 -40.69 -56.38 -37.15
N TRP A 100 -40.10 -56.82 -38.26
CA TRP A 100 -39.29 -55.95 -39.12
C TRP A 100 -40.08 -54.84 -39.79
N ASN A 101 -41.35 -55.07 -40.11
CA ASN A 101 -42.23 -54.02 -40.61
C ASN A 101 -42.50 -52.93 -39.55
N ALA A 102 -42.39 -53.24 -38.27
CA ALA A 102 -42.57 -52.30 -37.16
C ALA A 102 -41.24 -51.70 -36.63
N SER A 103 -40.08 -52.25 -37.00
CA SER A 103 -38.77 -51.86 -36.45
C SER A 103 -38.23 -50.50 -36.92
N GLY A 104 -38.92 -49.83 -37.85
CA GLY A 104 -38.48 -48.53 -38.37
C GLY A 104 -37.22 -48.62 -39.24
N LEU A 105 -37.10 -49.68 -40.05
CA LEU A 105 -35.98 -49.86 -40.99
C LEU A 105 -35.89 -48.69 -41.98
N PRO A 106 -34.68 -48.30 -42.42
CA PRO A 106 -34.50 -47.38 -43.54
C PRO A 106 -35.24 -47.87 -44.78
N SER A 107 -35.75 -46.94 -45.60
CA SER A 107 -36.60 -47.21 -46.77
C SER A 107 -36.06 -48.31 -47.70
N ASP A 108 -34.75 -48.30 -47.91
CA ASP A 108 -34.00 -49.11 -48.84
C ASP A 108 -33.81 -50.53 -48.31
N LEU A 109 -33.62 -50.69 -46.99
CA LEU A 109 -33.61 -52.00 -46.34
C LEU A 109 -35.01 -52.58 -46.18
N ALA A 110 -35.99 -51.73 -45.83
CA ALA A 110 -37.39 -52.14 -45.73
C ALA A 110 -37.90 -52.71 -47.06
N ALA A 111 -37.61 -52.05 -48.18
CA ALA A 111 -37.97 -52.53 -49.51
C ALA A 111 -37.36 -53.91 -49.85
N LYS A 112 -36.12 -54.18 -49.41
CA LYS A 112 -35.48 -55.49 -49.60
C LYS A 112 -36.10 -56.57 -48.72
N VAL A 113 -36.44 -56.26 -47.46
CA VAL A 113 -37.17 -57.18 -46.57
C VAL A 113 -38.56 -57.50 -47.12
N ASP A 114 -39.30 -56.52 -47.65
CA ASP A 114 -40.57 -56.76 -48.35
C ASP A 114 -40.40 -57.64 -49.60
N GLY A 115 -39.28 -57.48 -50.30
CA GLY A 115 -38.89 -58.36 -51.41
C GLY A 115 -38.69 -59.81 -50.99
N ILE A 116 -38.06 -60.07 -49.83
CA ILE A 116 -37.95 -61.41 -49.26
C ILE A 116 -39.34 -61.99 -49.06
N VAL A 117 -40.23 -61.26 -48.39
CA VAL A 117 -41.59 -61.69 -48.08
C VAL A 117 -42.37 -62.05 -49.34
N THR A 118 -42.32 -61.17 -50.36
CA THR A 118 -43.03 -61.34 -51.62
C THR A 118 -42.56 -62.61 -52.34
N ASN A 119 -41.27 -62.88 -52.32
CA ASN A 119 -40.65 -64.03 -52.99
C ASN A 119 -40.81 -65.36 -52.23
N THR A 120 -41.29 -65.36 -50.98
CA THR A 120 -41.59 -66.59 -50.22
C THR A 120 -43.06 -67.03 -50.30
N VAL A 121 -43.96 -66.18 -50.82
CA VAL A 121 -45.41 -66.47 -50.82
C VAL A 121 -45.72 -67.77 -51.58
N ASP A 122 -45.15 -67.93 -52.77
CA ASP A 122 -45.38 -69.12 -53.59
C ASP A 122 -44.79 -70.38 -52.94
N PHE A 123 -43.62 -70.28 -52.30
CA PHE A 123 -43.02 -71.39 -51.55
C PHE A 123 -43.96 -71.94 -50.47
N TRP A 124 -44.50 -71.05 -49.63
CA TRP A 124 -45.45 -71.44 -48.58
C TRP A 124 -46.76 -71.99 -49.14
N LYS A 125 -47.25 -71.40 -50.23
CA LYS A 125 -48.48 -71.83 -50.90
C LYS A 125 -48.34 -73.23 -51.50
N ILE A 126 -47.25 -73.49 -52.23
CA ILE A 126 -46.98 -74.81 -52.84
C ILE A 126 -46.84 -75.87 -51.75
N GLY A 127 -46.11 -75.57 -50.66
CA GLY A 127 -45.98 -76.46 -49.51
C GLY A 127 -47.34 -76.87 -48.92
N ASN A 128 -48.15 -75.88 -48.52
CA ASN A 128 -49.42 -76.11 -47.83
C ASN A 128 -50.53 -76.68 -48.71
N GLU A 129 -50.65 -76.22 -49.96
CA GLU A 129 -51.81 -76.53 -50.81
C GLU A 129 -51.56 -77.69 -51.78
N ARG A 130 -50.29 -78.03 -52.06
CA ARG A 130 -49.93 -78.98 -53.12
C ARG A 130 -49.03 -80.10 -52.63
N PHE A 131 -47.86 -79.78 -52.06
CA PHE A 131 -46.86 -80.78 -51.69
C PHE A 131 -47.34 -81.70 -50.56
N PHE A 132 -47.62 -81.17 -49.37
CA PHE A 132 -48.05 -81.98 -48.23
C PHE A 132 -49.39 -82.70 -48.46
N PRO A 133 -50.41 -82.07 -49.08
CA PRO A 133 -51.64 -82.78 -49.46
C PRO A 133 -51.41 -83.93 -50.44
N ALA A 134 -50.56 -83.78 -51.46
CA ALA A 134 -50.23 -84.85 -52.40
C ALA A 134 -49.45 -85.99 -51.72
N LEU A 135 -48.53 -85.66 -50.81
CA LEU A 135 -47.75 -86.62 -50.04
C LEU A 135 -48.64 -87.44 -49.08
N LEU A 136 -49.57 -86.79 -48.37
CA LEU A 136 -50.55 -87.45 -47.50
C LEU A 136 -51.52 -88.33 -48.30
N ALA A 137 -51.88 -87.93 -49.53
CA ALA A 137 -52.68 -88.72 -50.45
C ALA A 137 -51.89 -89.86 -51.13
N ARG A 138 -50.60 -90.02 -50.83
CA ARG A 138 -49.66 -90.98 -51.44
C ARG A 138 -49.51 -90.85 -52.96
N ASP A 139 -49.76 -89.65 -53.50
CA ASP A 139 -49.54 -89.33 -54.92
C ASP A 139 -48.10 -88.82 -55.12
N THR A 140 -47.16 -89.76 -55.28
CA THR A 140 -45.72 -89.47 -55.36
C THR A 140 -45.34 -88.63 -56.57
N ALA A 141 -46.03 -88.77 -57.70
CA ALA A 141 -45.78 -87.99 -58.91
C ALA A 141 -46.15 -86.51 -58.69
N LYS A 142 -47.32 -86.24 -58.11
CA LYS A 142 -47.72 -84.86 -57.78
C LYS A 142 -46.89 -84.26 -56.65
N ALA A 143 -46.53 -85.06 -55.64
CA ALA A 143 -45.67 -84.62 -54.55
C ALA A 143 -44.28 -84.22 -55.09
N GLN A 144 -43.66 -85.04 -55.95
CA GLN A 144 -42.37 -84.71 -56.54
C GLN A 144 -42.43 -83.47 -57.44
N ALA A 145 -43.49 -83.33 -58.25
CA ALA A 145 -43.67 -82.14 -59.07
C ALA A 145 -43.81 -80.87 -58.21
N ALA A 146 -44.60 -80.92 -57.14
CA ALA A 146 -44.74 -79.81 -56.19
C ALA A 146 -43.43 -79.51 -55.46
N LEU A 147 -42.64 -80.53 -55.10
CA LEU A 147 -41.33 -80.34 -54.45
C LEU A 147 -40.34 -79.63 -55.38
N ASN A 148 -40.28 -80.00 -56.65
CA ASN A 148 -39.44 -79.31 -57.64
C ASN A 148 -39.84 -77.83 -57.82
N GLU A 149 -41.14 -77.52 -57.75
CA GLU A 149 -41.63 -76.15 -57.78
C GLU A 149 -41.30 -75.39 -56.48
N MET A 150 -41.31 -76.06 -55.32
CA MET A 150 -40.82 -75.49 -54.06
C MET A 150 -39.32 -75.17 -54.13
N ASP A 151 -38.50 -76.04 -54.71
CA ASP A 151 -37.07 -75.79 -54.92
C ASP A 151 -36.85 -74.54 -55.78
N ALA A 152 -37.60 -74.40 -56.88
CA ALA A 152 -37.53 -73.22 -57.74
C ALA A 152 -37.97 -71.93 -57.02
N ALA A 153 -39.05 -71.99 -56.23
CA ALA A 153 -39.52 -70.86 -55.42
C ALA A 153 -38.52 -70.50 -54.32
N PHE A 154 -37.90 -71.48 -53.68
CA PHE A 154 -36.87 -71.27 -52.67
C PHE A 154 -35.63 -70.60 -53.25
N GLU A 155 -35.21 -70.95 -54.47
CA GLU A 155 -34.06 -70.29 -55.11
C GLU A 155 -34.30 -68.79 -55.37
N ILE A 156 -35.54 -68.39 -55.65
CA ILE A 156 -35.92 -66.96 -55.78
C ILE A 156 -35.84 -66.29 -54.40
N HIS A 157 -36.38 -66.94 -53.36
CA HIS A 157 -36.30 -66.47 -51.98
C HIS A 157 -34.84 -66.34 -51.50
N ARG A 158 -34.00 -67.34 -51.74
CA ARG A 158 -32.57 -67.37 -51.37
C ARG A 158 -31.82 -66.18 -51.95
N LYS A 159 -32.01 -65.87 -53.24
CA LYS A 159 -31.40 -64.69 -53.87
C LYS A 159 -31.84 -63.38 -53.21
N ALA A 160 -33.13 -63.24 -52.91
CA ALA A 160 -33.64 -62.06 -52.22
C ALA A 160 -33.04 -61.91 -50.81
N VAL A 161 -32.87 -63.02 -50.10
CA VAL A 161 -32.19 -63.06 -48.79
C VAL A 161 -30.73 -62.65 -48.92
N GLU A 162 -29.98 -63.21 -49.87
CA GLU A 162 -28.56 -62.89 -50.09
C GLU A 162 -28.35 -61.40 -50.42
N GLU A 163 -29.16 -60.83 -51.31
CA GLU A 163 -29.12 -59.39 -51.62
C GLU A 163 -29.41 -58.52 -50.40
N THR A 164 -30.38 -58.94 -49.57
CA THR A 164 -30.75 -58.20 -48.35
C THR A 164 -29.63 -58.27 -47.32
N VAL A 165 -28.98 -59.42 -47.13
CA VAL A 165 -27.82 -59.59 -46.24
C VAL A 165 -26.64 -58.72 -46.70
N LEU A 166 -26.36 -58.69 -48.01
CA LEU A 166 -25.31 -57.83 -48.57
C LEU A 166 -25.59 -56.35 -48.29
N LEU A 167 -26.83 -55.90 -48.52
CA LEU A 167 -27.23 -54.52 -48.26
C LEU A 167 -27.19 -54.19 -46.76
N ALA A 168 -27.69 -55.08 -45.90
CA ALA A 168 -27.69 -54.91 -44.46
C ALA A 168 -26.27 -54.83 -43.88
N ASN A 169 -25.35 -55.67 -44.36
CA ASN A 169 -23.93 -55.60 -43.99
C ASN A 169 -23.28 -54.29 -44.48
N SER A 170 -23.57 -53.86 -45.71
CA SER A 170 -23.06 -52.60 -46.24
C SER A 170 -23.57 -51.40 -45.45
N PHE A 171 -24.86 -51.39 -45.11
CA PHE A 171 -25.50 -50.37 -44.29
C PHE A 171 -24.88 -50.31 -42.89
N ALA A 172 -24.76 -51.45 -42.21
CA ALA A 172 -24.13 -51.52 -40.89
C ALA A 172 -22.68 -51.03 -40.93
N SER A 173 -21.90 -51.45 -41.92
CA SER A 173 -20.50 -51.02 -42.09
C SER A 173 -20.36 -49.53 -42.39
N ASN A 174 -21.23 -48.97 -43.24
CA ASN A 174 -21.21 -47.54 -43.55
C ASN A 174 -21.59 -46.69 -42.32
N ASN A 175 -22.60 -47.09 -41.56
CA ASN A 175 -22.98 -46.39 -40.34
C ASN A 175 -21.91 -46.48 -39.25
N GLU A 176 -21.20 -47.60 -39.16
CA GLU A 176 -20.04 -47.73 -38.28
C GLU A 176 -18.92 -46.75 -38.69
N LYS A 177 -18.59 -46.66 -39.99
CA LYS A 177 -17.61 -45.70 -40.51
C LYS A 177 -18.01 -44.24 -40.26
N ILE A 178 -19.27 -43.89 -40.52
CA ILE A 178 -19.81 -42.54 -40.26
C ILE A 178 -19.71 -42.23 -38.77
N SER A 179 -20.08 -43.16 -37.90
CA SER A 179 -19.99 -43.00 -36.45
C SER A 179 -18.54 -42.80 -36.00
N PHE A 180 -17.59 -43.59 -36.49
CA PHE A 180 -16.16 -43.41 -36.21
C PHE A 180 -15.64 -42.05 -36.70
N ALA A 181 -16.04 -41.59 -37.88
CA ALA A 181 -15.65 -40.29 -38.41
C ALA A 181 -16.19 -39.15 -37.53
N ILE A 182 -17.47 -39.19 -37.16
CA ILE A 182 -18.09 -38.21 -36.25
C ILE A 182 -17.38 -38.19 -34.89
N ILE A 183 -17.06 -39.36 -34.33
CA ILE A 183 -16.33 -39.46 -33.05
C ILE A 183 -14.95 -38.81 -33.17
N LYS A 184 -14.21 -39.13 -34.23
CA LYS A 184 -12.86 -38.59 -34.44
C LYS A 184 -12.90 -37.07 -34.64
N GLU A 185 -13.79 -36.56 -35.49
CA GLU A 185 -13.93 -35.13 -35.75
C GLU A 185 -14.33 -34.37 -34.48
N THR A 186 -15.36 -34.84 -33.78
CA THR A 186 -15.83 -34.24 -32.52
C THR A 186 -14.75 -34.26 -31.45
N SER A 187 -14.03 -35.37 -31.28
CA SER A 187 -12.93 -35.47 -30.31
C SER A 187 -11.78 -34.53 -30.66
N THR A 188 -11.44 -34.40 -31.94
CA THR A 188 -10.39 -33.49 -32.40
C THR A 188 -10.77 -32.03 -32.11
N ILE A 189 -12.01 -31.64 -32.39
CA ILE A 189 -12.54 -30.30 -32.09
C ILE A 189 -12.50 -30.02 -30.58
N LEU A 190 -12.90 -30.99 -29.75
CA LEU A 190 -12.87 -30.85 -28.29
C LEU A 190 -11.45 -30.71 -27.74
N ILE A 191 -10.50 -31.52 -28.22
CA ILE A 191 -9.09 -31.41 -27.83
C ILE A 191 -8.50 -30.07 -28.26
N ALA A 192 -8.80 -29.61 -29.47
CA ALA A 192 -8.35 -28.30 -29.97
C ALA A 192 -8.95 -27.15 -29.15
N ALA A 193 -10.25 -27.20 -28.83
CA ALA A 193 -10.93 -26.21 -28.00
C ALA A 193 -10.36 -26.18 -26.56
N ALA A 194 -10.10 -27.35 -25.96
CA ALA A 194 -9.46 -27.45 -24.65
C ALA A 194 -8.02 -26.91 -24.67
N GLY A 195 -7.25 -27.19 -25.73
CA GLY A 195 -5.92 -26.63 -25.93
C GLY A 195 -5.93 -25.10 -26.04
N LEU A 196 -6.86 -24.54 -26.80
CA LEU A 196 -7.04 -23.09 -26.93
C LEU A 196 -7.44 -22.45 -25.60
N LEU A 197 -8.31 -23.12 -24.82
CA LEU A 197 -8.68 -22.69 -23.47
C LEU A 197 -7.46 -22.61 -22.54
N LEU A 198 -6.61 -23.64 -22.54
CA LEU A 198 -5.39 -23.66 -21.74
C LEU A 198 -4.43 -22.53 -22.13
N ILE A 199 -4.27 -22.27 -23.43
CA ILE A 199 -3.44 -21.16 -23.93
C ILE A 199 -4.03 -19.81 -23.48
N ALA A 200 -5.34 -19.62 -23.58
CA ALA A 200 -6.00 -18.39 -23.14
C ALA A 200 -5.84 -18.14 -21.64
N ILE A 201 -5.99 -19.19 -20.81
CA ILE A 201 -5.75 -19.12 -19.37
C ILE A 201 -4.28 -18.79 -19.08
N ALA A 202 -3.33 -19.49 -19.71
CA ALA A 202 -1.90 -19.25 -19.54
C ALA A 202 -1.50 -17.81 -19.93
N ALA A 203 -2.03 -17.30 -21.05
CA ALA A 203 -1.81 -15.94 -21.50
C ALA A 203 -2.40 -14.91 -20.52
N CYS A 204 -3.60 -15.16 -19.98
CA CYS A 204 -4.21 -14.31 -18.95
C CYS A 204 -3.37 -14.29 -17.67
N CYS A 205 -2.94 -15.46 -17.18
CA CYS A 205 -2.07 -15.57 -16.01
C CYS A 205 -0.73 -14.85 -16.22
N ALA A 206 -0.08 -15.05 -17.37
CA ALA A 206 1.17 -14.36 -17.71
C ALA A 206 0.96 -12.83 -17.77
N GLY A 207 -0.15 -12.38 -18.35
CA GLY A 207 -0.55 -10.97 -18.39
C GLY A 207 -0.75 -10.38 -17.00
N MET A 208 -1.41 -11.09 -16.08
CA MET A 208 -1.55 -10.66 -14.68
C MET A 208 -0.21 -10.60 -13.95
N ILE A 209 0.65 -11.59 -14.11
CA ILE A 209 1.97 -11.62 -13.44
C ILE A 209 2.86 -10.47 -13.90
N LEU A 210 2.93 -10.23 -15.21
CA LEU A 210 3.75 -9.19 -15.81
C LEU A 210 3.13 -7.79 -15.66
N GLY A 211 1.80 -7.70 -15.69
CA GLY A 211 1.05 -6.45 -15.67
C GLY A 211 0.75 -5.92 -14.26
N LEU A 212 0.56 -6.82 -13.28
CA LEU A 212 0.10 -6.50 -11.93
C LEU A 212 1.09 -6.96 -10.85
N THR A 213 1.32 -8.27 -10.75
CA THR A 213 2.01 -8.87 -9.59
C THR A 213 3.46 -8.41 -9.48
N ARG A 214 4.23 -8.46 -10.58
CA ARG A 214 5.63 -8.03 -10.57
C ARG A 214 5.77 -6.51 -10.34
N PRO A 215 5.03 -5.63 -11.03
CA PRO A 215 5.12 -4.19 -10.76
C PRO A 215 4.69 -3.81 -9.35
N LEU A 216 3.62 -4.40 -8.80
CA LEU A 216 3.21 -4.16 -7.42
C LEU A 216 4.28 -4.57 -6.42
N GLY A 217 4.89 -5.76 -6.59
CA GLY A 217 5.99 -6.20 -5.74
C GLY A 217 7.18 -5.21 -5.75
N ARG A 218 7.56 -4.71 -6.94
CA ARG A 218 8.60 -3.68 -7.07
C ARG A 218 8.22 -2.36 -6.41
N SER A 219 6.97 -1.92 -6.55
CA SER A 219 6.50 -0.69 -5.90
C SER A 219 6.55 -0.79 -4.37
N VAL A 220 6.19 -1.96 -3.80
CA VAL A 220 6.31 -2.22 -2.36
C VAL A 220 7.78 -2.21 -1.91
N GLU A 221 8.67 -2.80 -2.69
CA GLU A 221 10.11 -2.79 -2.41
C GLU A 221 10.68 -1.37 -2.43
N ILE A 222 10.34 -0.56 -3.43
CA ILE A 222 10.75 0.85 -3.53
C ILE A 222 10.24 1.64 -2.33
N LEU A 223 8.97 1.47 -1.95
CA LEU A 223 8.41 2.14 -0.78
C LEU A 223 9.20 1.79 0.49
N SER A 224 9.53 0.50 0.68
CA SER A 224 10.35 0.04 1.81
C SER A 224 11.73 0.71 1.82
N GLN A 225 12.39 0.83 0.66
CA GLN A 225 13.68 1.52 0.55
C GLN A 225 13.58 3.02 0.88
N LEU A 226 12.55 3.70 0.37
CA LEU A 226 12.31 5.13 0.66
C LEU A 226 12.07 5.37 2.16
N THR A 227 11.27 4.51 2.81
CA THR A 227 11.04 4.61 4.27
C THR A 227 12.30 4.31 5.10
N SER A 228 13.26 3.58 4.54
CA SER A 228 14.57 3.31 5.14
C SER A 228 15.60 4.41 4.83
N ASN A 229 15.16 5.59 4.40
CA ASN A 229 15.98 6.74 4.03
C ASN A 229 16.98 6.51 2.88
N LYS A 230 16.73 5.49 2.02
CA LYS A 230 17.47 5.29 0.78
C LYS A 230 16.76 6.06 -0.34
N LEU A 231 17.26 7.25 -0.67
CA LEU A 231 16.64 8.16 -1.63
C LEU A 231 17.15 7.99 -3.06
N ASP A 232 18.29 7.33 -3.24
CA ASP A 232 18.87 7.01 -4.54
C ASP A 232 18.29 5.70 -5.10
N VAL A 233 16.99 5.70 -5.34
CA VAL A 233 16.25 4.55 -5.89
C VAL A 233 15.60 4.97 -7.20
N ASP A 234 15.82 4.16 -8.25
CA ASP A 234 15.13 4.34 -9.52
C ASP A 234 13.68 3.83 -9.42
N ILE A 235 12.75 4.64 -9.92
CA ILE A 235 11.32 4.34 -9.91
C ILE A 235 10.91 4.06 -11.35
N PRO A 236 10.91 2.78 -11.79
CA PRO A 236 10.52 2.42 -13.15
C PRO A 236 9.02 2.65 -13.36
N ALA A 237 8.59 2.56 -14.63
CA ALA A 237 7.17 2.55 -15.03
C ALA A 237 6.38 3.88 -14.84
N LYS A 238 7.05 5.01 -14.55
CA LYS A 238 6.43 6.36 -14.48
C LYS A 238 5.65 6.77 -15.74
N ASN A 239 6.08 6.28 -16.91
CA ASN A 239 5.46 6.57 -18.20
C ASN A 239 4.22 5.73 -18.49
N ARG A 240 3.89 4.74 -17.64
CA ARG A 240 2.65 3.96 -17.82
C ARG A 240 1.44 4.85 -17.55
N ARG A 241 0.36 4.59 -18.29
CA ARG A 241 -0.93 5.30 -18.21
C ARG A 241 -2.02 4.49 -17.50
N ASP A 242 -1.60 3.50 -16.72
CA ASP A 242 -2.48 2.65 -15.92
C ASP A 242 -2.26 2.89 -14.42
N GLU A 243 -2.96 2.13 -13.58
CA GLU A 243 -2.90 2.24 -12.12
C GLU A 243 -1.47 2.04 -11.57
N ILE A 244 -0.66 1.22 -12.24
CA ILE A 244 0.74 1.01 -11.88
C ILE A 244 1.56 2.29 -12.16
N GLY A 245 1.28 2.98 -13.26
CA GLY A 245 1.88 4.28 -13.56
C GLY A 245 1.48 5.37 -12.57
N ASP A 246 0.21 5.39 -12.15
CA ASP A 246 -0.27 6.31 -11.10
C ASP A 246 0.48 6.07 -9.78
N LEU A 247 0.64 4.80 -9.37
CA LEU A 247 1.41 4.41 -8.19
C LEU A 247 2.89 4.84 -8.29
N ALA A 248 3.52 4.62 -9.45
CA ALA A 248 4.91 5.01 -9.68
C ALA A 248 5.11 6.54 -9.59
N ARG A 249 4.18 7.34 -10.12
CA ARG A 249 4.20 8.80 -9.98
C ARG A 249 4.01 9.24 -8.53
N GLY A 250 3.13 8.56 -7.79
CA GLY A 250 2.96 8.80 -6.35
C GLY A 250 4.22 8.52 -5.54
N LEU A 251 4.91 7.41 -5.82
CA LEU A 251 6.19 7.07 -5.19
C LEU A 251 7.29 8.10 -5.51
N GLU A 252 7.32 8.63 -6.74
CA GLU A 252 8.25 9.69 -7.12
C GLU A 252 7.98 10.99 -6.34
N ALA A 253 6.72 11.40 -6.22
CA ALA A 253 6.36 12.56 -5.40
C ALA A 253 6.76 12.36 -3.92
N PHE A 254 6.58 11.15 -3.39
CA PHE A 254 7.02 10.80 -2.03
C PHE A 254 8.54 10.85 -1.87
N ARG A 255 9.31 10.31 -2.83
CA ARG A 255 10.78 10.41 -2.86
C ARG A 255 11.24 11.87 -2.86
N LEU A 256 10.65 12.71 -3.71
CA LEU A 256 10.99 14.14 -3.79
C LEU A 256 10.71 14.86 -2.47
N ALA A 257 9.58 14.58 -1.82
CA ALA A 257 9.24 15.15 -0.53
C ALA A 257 10.23 14.76 0.58
N LEU A 258 10.68 13.49 0.61
CA LEU A 258 11.70 13.04 1.56
C LEU A 258 13.07 13.69 1.30
N THR A 259 13.47 13.81 0.04
CA THR A 259 14.71 14.51 -0.34
C THR A 259 14.69 15.96 0.10
N ASP A 260 13.60 16.68 -0.14
CA ASP A 260 13.49 18.09 0.25
C ASP A 260 13.46 18.24 1.79
N THR A 261 12.78 17.33 2.49
CA THR A 261 12.79 17.29 3.96
C THR A 261 14.19 17.08 4.53
N ASN A 262 14.98 16.16 3.96
CA ASN A 262 16.37 15.94 4.37
C ASN A 262 17.27 17.15 4.07
N ARG A 263 17.06 17.80 2.92
CA ARG A 263 17.77 19.04 2.56
C ARG A 263 17.47 20.15 3.57
N MET A 264 16.20 20.39 3.88
CA MET A 264 15.78 21.39 4.86
C MET A 264 16.35 21.13 6.25
N ARG A 265 16.38 19.86 6.71
CA ARG A 265 17.02 19.49 7.99
C ARG A 265 18.51 19.83 8.01
N SER A 266 19.24 19.46 6.95
CA SER A 266 20.67 19.76 6.82
C SER A 266 20.94 21.28 6.81
N GLU A 267 20.14 22.05 6.07
CA GLU A 267 20.22 23.51 6.06
C GLU A 267 19.94 24.11 7.45
N GLN A 268 18.97 23.57 8.17
CA GLN A 268 18.62 24.01 9.52
C GLN A 268 19.74 23.70 10.53
N GLU A 269 20.33 22.51 10.47
CA GLU A 269 21.50 22.13 11.30
C GLU A 269 22.69 23.05 11.02
N GLN A 270 23.00 23.35 9.75
CA GLN A 270 24.06 24.29 9.40
C GLN A 270 23.76 25.71 9.91
N MET A 271 22.51 26.15 9.84
CA MET A 271 22.11 27.46 10.36
C MET A 271 22.25 27.52 11.88
N GLN A 272 21.90 26.45 12.60
CA GLN A 272 22.10 26.36 14.05
C GLN A 272 23.58 26.42 14.42
N LEU A 273 24.45 25.69 13.71
CA LEU A 273 25.90 25.74 13.92
C LEU A 273 26.46 27.15 13.67
N ARG A 274 26.05 27.82 12.60
CA ARG A 274 26.45 29.21 12.30
C ARG A 274 25.96 30.18 13.38
N ASN A 275 24.73 30.03 13.85
CA ASN A 275 24.18 30.86 14.92
C ASN A 275 24.91 30.64 16.25
N ALA A 276 25.25 29.39 16.58
CA ALA A 276 26.03 29.09 17.78
C ALA A 276 27.42 29.73 17.72
N ALA A 277 28.10 29.64 16.57
CA ALA A 277 29.39 30.31 16.35
C ALA A 277 29.27 31.84 16.47
N ARG A 278 28.22 32.45 15.89
CA ARG A 278 27.94 33.88 16.01
C ARG A 278 27.74 34.31 17.46
N ILE A 279 26.94 33.57 18.24
CA ILE A 279 26.69 33.88 19.66
C ILE A 279 27.98 33.81 20.47
N LEU A 280 28.86 32.84 20.19
CA LEU A 280 30.15 32.74 20.86
C LEU A 280 31.05 33.95 20.54
N GLN A 281 31.06 34.39 19.29
CA GLN A 281 31.82 35.58 18.88
C GLN A 281 31.27 36.86 19.52
N GLU A 282 29.95 37.06 19.51
CA GLU A 282 29.32 38.21 20.17
C GLU A 282 29.60 38.23 21.68
N ARG A 283 29.63 37.07 22.34
CA ARG A 283 30.02 36.97 23.76
C ARG A 283 31.48 37.36 23.99
N ALA A 284 32.38 36.99 23.09
CA ALA A 284 33.79 37.38 23.17
C ALA A 284 33.96 38.90 23.03
N ASP A 285 33.28 39.52 22.06
CA ASP A 285 33.32 40.96 21.84
C ASP A 285 32.76 41.73 23.06
N ILE A 286 31.66 41.25 23.66
CA ILE A 286 31.10 41.84 24.89
C ILE A 286 32.08 41.71 26.05
N ALA A 287 32.75 40.56 26.20
CA ALA A 287 33.73 40.35 27.26
C ALA A 287 34.93 41.29 27.12
N GLU A 288 35.44 41.50 25.89
CA GLU A 288 36.53 42.44 25.62
C GLU A 288 36.12 43.89 25.95
N GLN A 289 34.93 44.32 25.53
CA GLN A 289 34.42 45.66 25.87
C GLN A 289 34.24 45.86 27.38
N PHE A 290 33.79 44.81 28.08
CA PHE A 290 33.67 44.83 29.54
C PHE A 290 35.05 44.96 30.21
N GLU A 291 36.05 44.19 29.75
CA GLU A 291 37.43 44.26 30.25
C GLU A 291 38.02 45.66 30.06
N GLN A 292 37.89 46.24 28.85
CA GLN A 292 38.36 47.60 28.58
C GLN A 292 37.66 48.65 29.45
N SER A 293 36.35 48.52 29.66
CA SER A 293 35.57 49.46 30.48
C SER A 293 35.94 49.35 31.97
N MET A 294 36.12 48.13 32.48
CA MET A 294 36.58 47.90 33.85
C MET A 294 38.03 48.35 34.06
N GLY A 295 38.91 48.18 33.06
CA GLY A 295 40.27 48.71 33.08
C GLY A 295 40.28 50.23 33.22
N LYS A 296 39.51 50.95 32.39
CA LYS A 296 39.36 52.41 32.49
C LYS A 296 38.78 52.84 33.84
N LEU A 297 37.77 52.12 34.34
CA LEU A 297 37.18 52.42 35.65
C LEU A 297 38.21 52.23 36.77
N ALA A 298 39.01 51.17 36.74
CA ALA A 298 40.07 50.93 37.72
C ALA A 298 41.16 52.01 37.67
N GLU A 299 41.60 52.43 36.48
CA GLU A 299 42.54 53.54 36.30
C GLU A 299 41.99 54.84 36.92
N GLN A 300 40.72 55.15 36.66
CA GLN A 300 40.05 56.33 37.22
C GLN A 300 39.95 56.24 38.76
N PHE A 301 39.63 55.06 39.29
CA PHE A 301 39.62 54.82 40.74
C PHE A 301 40.99 55.06 41.38
N VAL A 302 42.07 54.56 40.78
CA VAL A 302 43.45 54.78 41.27
C VAL A 302 43.79 56.28 41.27
N ALA A 303 43.44 57.01 40.21
CA ALA A 303 43.64 58.45 40.13
C ALA A 303 42.88 59.20 41.24
N THR A 304 41.60 58.90 41.43
CA THR A 304 40.79 59.54 42.49
C THR A 304 41.31 59.22 43.90
N PHE A 305 41.74 57.99 44.17
CA PHE A 305 42.34 57.65 45.46
C PHE A 305 43.67 58.38 45.70
N SER A 306 44.47 58.60 44.64
CA SER A 306 45.69 59.40 44.74
C SER A 306 45.38 60.87 45.08
N GLU A 307 44.35 61.45 44.46
CA GLU A 307 43.86 62.80 44.81
C GLU A 307 43.39 62.89 46.26
N VAL A 308 42.62 61.90 46.74
CA VAL A 308 42.17 61.83 48.14
C VAL A 308 43.37 61.73 49.10
N GLN A 309 44.38 60.93 48.76
CA GLN A 309 45.60 60.80 49.56
C GLN A 309 46.38 62.13 49.65
N MET A 310 46.53 62.85 48.53
CA MET A 310 47.16 64.17 48.50
C MET A 310 46.36 65.20 49.31
N ALA A 311 45.03 65.18 49.21
CA ALA A 311 44.15 66.05 50.00
C ALA A 311 44.26 65.76 51.50
N ALA A 312 44.31 64.49 51.90
CA ALA A 312 44.50 64.09 53.30
C ALA A 312 45.87 64.51 53.85
N GLN A 313 46.94 64.36 53.07
CA GLN A 313 48.28 64.86 53.43
C GLN A 313 48.31 66.37 53.60
N SER A 314 47.66 67.11 52.68
CA SER A 314 47.53 68.57 52.78
C SER A 314 46.75 68.99 54.02
N LEU A 315 45.67 68.29 54.35
CA LEU A 315 44.89 68.53 55.56
C LEU A 315 45.70 68.27 56.83
N ALA A 316 46.50 67.20 56.87
CA ALA A 316 47.38 66.90 57.99
C ALA A 316 48.44 68.00 58.18
N ALA A 317 49.08 68.46 57.09
CA ALA A 317 50.04 69.56 57.14
C ALA A 317 49.38 70.87 57.60
N ALA A 318 48.17 71.18 57.13
CA ALA A 318 47.43 72.36 57.58
C ALA A 318 47.06 72.28 59.07
N ALA A 319 46.73 71.09 59.59
CA ALA A 319 46.46 70.88 61.01
C ALA A 319 47.72 71.04 61.88
N GLU A 320 48.88 70.54 61.43
CA GLU A 320 50.17 70.76 62.11
C GLU A 320 50.53 72.26 62.14
N GLU A 321 50.38 72.95 61.02
CA GLU A 321 50.64 74.39 60.93
C GLU A 321 49.71 75.19 61.86
N THR A 322 48.42 74.85 61.88
CA THR A 322 47.44 75.45 62.79
C THR A 322 47.84 75.23 64.26
N THR A 323 48.34 74.04 64.59
CA THR A 323 48.83 73.72 65.94
C THR A 323 50.03 74.59 66.31
N ARG A 324 50.99 74.76 65.39
CA ARG A 324 52.16 75.61 65.58
C ARG A 324 51.77 77.08 65.78
N GLN A 325 50.85 77.59 64.97
CA GLN A 325 50.34 78.96 65.11
C GLN A 325 49.60 79.16 66.44
N ALA A 326 48.79 78.18 66.86
CA ALA A 326 48.12 78.22 68.16
C ALA A 326 49.13 78.31 69.33
N GLN A 327 50.28 77.61 69.24
CA GLN A 327 51.36 77.72 70.22
C GLN A 327 52.00 79.12 70.22
N THR A 328 52.25 79.71 69.04
CA THR A 328 52.78 81.08 68.94
C THR A 328 51.82 82.12 69.53
N VAL A 329 50.53 82.00 69.23
CA VAL A 329 49.49 82.87 69.80
C VAL A 329 49.42 82.71 71.33
N SER A 330 49.50 81.48 71.83
CA SER A 330 49.54 81.22 73.27
C SER A 330 50.74 81.88 73.95
N ALA A 331 51.92 81.81 73.34
CA ALA A 331 53.13 82.48 73.82
C ALA A 331 52.97 84.02 73.85
N ALA A 332 52.46 84.61 72.75
CA ALA A 332 52.21 86.05 72.68
C ALA A 332 51.14 86.52 73.70
N ALA A 333 50.12 85.69 73.96
CA ALA A 333 49.11 85.96 74.98
C ALA A 333 49.70 85.91 76.40
N MET A 334 50.59 84.96 76.69
CA MET A 334 51.33 84.89 77.96
C MET A 334 52.22 86.13 78.16
N GLU A 335 52.93 86.56 77.12
CA GLU A 335 53.75 87.78 77.14
C GLU A 335 52.90 89.04 77.37
N SER A 336 51.77 89.17 76.64
CA SER A 336 50.84 90.28 76.82
C SER A 336 50.28 90.34 78.25
N THR A 337 49.97 89.18 78.84
CA THR A 337 49.52 89.09 80.24
C THR A 337 50.60 89.59 81.20
N SER A 338 51.87 89.22 80.97
CA SER A 338 53.00 89.73 81.75
C SER A 338 53.18 91.25 81.62
N ASN A 339 53.01 91.79 80.40
CA ASN A 339 53.06 93.24 80.16
C ASN A 339 51.91 93.97 80.86
N VAL A 340 50.69 93.42 80.83
CA VAL A 340 49.55 93.98 81.57
C VAL A 340 49.81 93.97 83.09
N GLN A 341 50.39 92.89 83.62
CA GLN A 341 50.80 92.83 85.03
C GLN A 341 51.83 93.92 85.38
N THR A 342 52.81 94.13 84.50
CA THR A 342 53.84 95.17 84.64
C THR A 342 53.23 96.57 84.61
N ILE A 343 52.29 96.81 83.69
CA ILE A 343 51.54 98.07 83.61
C ILE A 343 50.71 98.28 84.87
N ALA A 344 50.06 97.24 85.40
CA ALA A 344 49.30 97.34 86.65
C ALA A 344 50.21 97.79 87.80
N SER A 345 51.38 97.17 87.97
CA SER A 345 52.37 97.59 88.98
C SER A 345 52.89 99.01 88.74
N ALA A 346 53.16 99.42 87.50
CA ALA A 346 53.57 100.79 87.18
C ALA A 346 52.45 101.81 87.44
N THR A 347 51.18 101.43 87.25
CA THR A 347 50.02 102.27 87.52
C THR A 347 49.79 102.40 89.03
N GLU A 348 50.03 101.35 89.82
CA GLU A 348 50.05 101.40 91.29
C GLU A 348 51.13 102.34 91.82
N GLU A 349 52.36 102.24 91.29
CA GLU A 349 53.47 103.17 91.58
C GLU A 349 53.14 104.62 91.17
N MET A 350 52.53 104.82 90.01
CA MET A 350 52.13 106.15 89.54
C MET A 350 51.02 106.74 90.42
N ALA A 351 50.06 105.94 90.89
CA ALA A 351 49.04 106.38 91.83
C ALA A 351 49.65 106.82 93.18
N ALA A 352 50.67 106.10 93.67
CA ALA A 352 51.43 106.49 94.85
C ALA A 352 52.19 107.82 94.64
N SER A 353 52.83 108.00 93.48
CA SER A 353 53.53 109.25 93.13
C SER A 353 52.59 110.45 93.02
N VAL A 354 51.40 110.28 92.43
CA VAL A 354 50.37 111.33 92.37
C VAL A 354 49.88 111.72 93.77
N GLN A 355 49.68 110.76 94.68
CA GLN A 355 49.35 111.06 96.08
C GLN A 355 50.47 111.85 96.77
N GLU A 356 51.74 111.51 96.55
CA GLU A 356 52.88 112.26 97.09
C GLU A 356 52.96 113.69 96.53
N ILE A 357 52.74 113.87 95.21
CA ILE A 357 52.69 115.18 94.56
C ILE A 357 51.54 116.02 95.13
N CYS A 358 50.34 115.45 95.28
CA CYS A 358 49.21 116.13 95.93
C CYS A 358 49.58 116.58 97.35
N GLY A 359 50.32 115.76 98.10
CA GLY A 359 50.90 116.14 99.40
C GLY A 359 51.88 117.32 99.31
N LYS A 360 52.85 117.27 98.38
CA LYS A 360 53.83 118.36 98.17
C LYS A 360 53.19 119.66 97.68
N VAL A 361 52.16 119.58 96.84
CA VAL A 361 51.39 120.74 96.35
C VAL A 361 50.59 121.36 97.49
N SER A 362 49.92 120.55 98.31
CA SER A 362 49.22 121.05 99.52
C SER A 362 50.20 121.74 100.47
N HIS A 363 51.36 121.14 100.71
CA HIS A 363 52.41 121.71 101.56
C HIS A 363 52.95 123.05 101.00
N SER A 364 53.17 123.14 99.68
CA SER A 364 53.61 124.38 99.02
C SER A 364 52.55 125.48 99.05
N SER A 365 51.27 125.11 98.95
CA SER A 365 50.12 126.03 99.11
C SER A 365 50.02 126.57 100.54
N ASP A 366 50.17 125.72 101.55
CA ASP A 366 50.23 126.15 102.96
C ASP A 366 51.41 127.09 103.19
N MET A 367 52.59 126.75 102.67
CA MET A 367 53.79 127.57 102.80
C MET A 367 53.65 128.94 102.11
N SER A 368 52.99 129.00 100.94
CA SER A 368 52.67 130.25 100.24
C SER A 368 51.64 131.09 101.00
N THR A 369 50.64 130.45 101.61
CA THR A 369 49.65 131.11 102.47
C THR A 369 50.31 131.67 103.73
N GLN A 370 51.26 130.94 104.32
CA GLN A 370 52.07 131.37 105.45
C GLN A 370 52.96 132.56 105.09
N ALA A 371 53.62 132.52 103.92
CA ALA A 371 54.44 133.61 103.42
C ALA A 371 53.61 134.88 103.14
N ALA A 372 52.41 134.75 102.58
CA ALA A 372 51.48 135.87 102.37
C ALA A 372 51.04 136.48 103.71
N ARG A 373 50.81 135.66 104.75
CA ARG A 373 50.55 136.14 106.11
C ARG A 373 51.73 136.91 106.69
N TYR A 374 52.95 136.36 106.60
CA TYR A 374 54.15 137.06 107.06
C TYR A 374 54.38 138.38 106.31
N ALA A 375 54.11 138.44 105.01
CA ALA A 375 54.19 139.69 104.25
C ALA A 375 53.16 140.72 104.73
N THR A 376 51.92 140.30 105.01
CA THR A 376 50.87 141.16 105.56
C THR A 376 51.20 141.67 106.97
N GLU A 377 51.74 140.80 107.82
CA GLU A 377 52.18 141.13 109.18
C GLU A 377 53.41 142.06 109.18
N THR A 378 54.33 141.86 108.24
CA THR A 378 55.48 142.75 108.02
C THR A 378 55.02 144.12 107.54
N ASP A 379 54.05 144.18 106.62
CA ASP A 379 53.46 145.43 106.15
C ASP A 379 52.75 146.18 107.29
N ALA A 380 52.03 145.46 108.16
CA ALA A 380 51.44 146.01 109.37
C ALA A 380 52.49 146.52 110.38
N ASN A 381 53.61 145.82 110.55
CA ASN A 381 54.71 146.25 111.43
C ASN A 381 55.46 147.47 110.88
N ILE A 382 55.64 147.58 109.55
CA ILE A 382 56.19 148.77 108.91
C ILE A 382 55.25 149.97 109.11
N GLN A 383 53.94 149.79 108.95
CA GLN A 383 52.94 150.82 109.26
C GLN A 383 53.01 151.26 110.73
N ASN A 384 53.12 150.33 111.69
CA ASN A 384 53.27 150.65 113.11
C ASN A 384 54.58 151.39 113.44
N LEU A 385 55.69 151.07 112.79
CA LEU A 385 56.95 151.80 112.90
C LEU A 385 56.84 153.24 112.36
N MET A 386 56.10 153.44 111.27
CA MET A 386 55.87 154.78 110.72
C MET A 386 55.00 155.66 111.63
N VAL A 387 54.04 155.08 112.37
CA VAL A 387 53.17 155.83 113.29
C VAL A 387 53.90 156.19 114.58
N SER A 388 54.73 155.29 115.13
CA SER A 388 55.52 155.58 116.34
C SER A 388 56.65 156.59 116.11
N ALA A 389 57.07 156.84 114.86
CA ALA A 389 58.10 157.83 114.53
C ALA A 389 57.60 159.28 114.52
N LYS A 390 56.36 159.57 114.95
CA LYS A 390 55.73 160.90 114.84
C LYS A 390 55.05 161.46 116.10
N GLY A 391 55.31 160.90 117.28
CA GLY A 391 54.92 161.50 118.57
C GLY A 391 55.98 161.20 119.61
#